data_AF-A0A6I3G0P7-F1
#
_entry.id   AF-A0A6I3G0P7-F1
#
_cell.length_a   1.000
_cell.length_b   1.000
_cell.length_c   1.000
_cell.angle_alpha   90.00
_cell.angle_beta   90.00
_cell.angle_gamma   90.00
#
_symmetry.space_group_name_H-M   'P 1'
#
loop_
_entity.id
_entity.type
_entity.pdbx_description
1 polymer ?
#
loop_
_entity_poly.entity_id
_entity_poly.type
_entity_poly.pdbx_seq_one_letter_code
_entity_poly.pdbx_strand_id
1 'polypeptide(L)' 'MTTEPRINDRIRTPQIRLIGHTGDQVGVVDIEVALQMADEIGLDLVEIAPEANPPVCKIMDFGKYKYE' A
#
# COMPACT_ATOMS: atom_id res chain seq x y z
N MET A 1 -0.68 -17.56 13.00
CA MET A 1 -1.75 -16.59 12.63
C MET A 1 -1.14 -15.65 11.62
N THR A 2 -1.29 -15.93 10.33
CA THR A 2 -0.85 -15.03 9.26
C THR A 2 -1.88 -13.92 9.17
N THR A 3 -1.59 -12.76 9.77
CA THR A 3 -2.43 -11.58 9.65
C THR A 3 -2.41 -11.15 8.18
N GLU A 4 -3.55 -11.23 7.49
CA GLU A 4 -3.67 -10.75 6.12
C GLU A 4 -3.33 -9.24 6.07
N PRO A 5 -2.52 -8.79 5.10
CA PRO A 5 -2.19 -7.38 4.97
C PRO A 5 -3.44 -6.56 4.69
N ARG A 6 -3.47 -5.32 5.20
CA ARG A 6 -4.55 -4.37 4.91
C ARG A 6 -4.37 -3.81 3.52
N ILE A 7 -5.47 -3.62 2.81
CA ILE A 7 -5.48 -3.09 1.45
C ILE A 7 -6.47 -1.94 1.33
N ASN A 8 -6.17 -0.98 0.46
CA ASN A 8 -7.05 0.11 0.06
C ASN A 8 -7.71 0.77 1.30
N ASP A 9 -9.05 0.84 1.35
CA ASP A 9 -9.83 1.45 2.44
C ASP A 9 -9.67 0.78 3.80
N ARG A 10 -9.03 -0.40 3.88
CA ARG A 10 -8.74 -1.05 5.17
C ARG A 10 -7.57 -0.40 5.90
N ILE A 11 -6.75 0.38 5.20
CA ILE A 11 -5.64 1.13 5.78
C ILE A 11 -6.24 2.40 6.42
N ARG A 12 -6.02 2.60 7.72
CA ARG A 12 -6.68 3.67 8.50
C ARG A 12 -5.76 4.82 8.88
N THR A 13 -4.47 4.71 8.55
CA THR A 13 -3.46 5.71 8.88
C THR A 13 -3.49 6.85 7.88
N PRO A 14 -3.48 8.12 8.33
CA PRO A 14 -3.57 9.26 7.42
C PRO A 14 -2.29 9.43 6.60
N GLN A 15 -1.13 9.04 7.15
CA GLN A 15 0.16 9.13 6.50
C GLN A 15 0.82 7.77 6.40
N ILE A 16 1.44 7.52 5.26
CA ILE A 16 2.12 6.27 4.94
C ILE A 16 3.42 6.53 4.19
N ARG A 17 4.35 5.59 4.25
CA ARG A 17 5.49 5.55 3.35
C ARG A 17 5.11 4.74 2.11
N LEU A 18 5.11 5.38 0.95
CA LEU A 18 4.67 4.80 -0.32
C LEU A 18 5.85 4.29 -1.16
N ILE A 19 5.69 3.06 -1.66
CA ILE A 19 6.53 2.45 -2.70
C ILE A 19 5.66 2.26 -3.95
N GLY A 20 6.12 2.79 -5.08
CA GLY A 20 5.44 2.66 -6.36
C GLY A 20 5.44 1.23 -6.90
N HIS A 21 4.61 0.97 -7.92
CA HIS A 21 4.49 -0.36 -8.53
C HIS A 21 5.76 -0.86 -9.23
N THR A 22 6.61 0.06 -9.67
CA THR A 22 7.94 -0.18 -10.25
C THR A 22 9.04 -0.44 -9.21
N GLY A 23 8.75 -0.22 -7.92
CA GLY A 23 9.73 -0.31 -6.83
C GLY A 23 10.37 1.02 -6.44
N ASP A 24 9.97 2.13 -7.08
CA ASP A 24 10.45 3.47 -6.73
C ASP A 24 9.95 3.91 -5.35
N GLN A 25 10.80 4.59 -4.58
CA GLN A 25 10.41 5.15 -3.30
C GLN A 25 9.81 6.55 -3.50
N VAL A 26 8.50 6.67 -3.33
CA VAL A 26 7.78 7.95 -3.46
C VAL A 26 8.01 8.80 -2.21
N GLY A 27 8.18 8.17 -1.04
CA GLY A 27 8.42 8.84 0.23
C GLY A 27 7.18 8.80 1.13
N VAL A 28 7.06 9.76 2.05
CA VAL A 28 5.90 9.85 2.94
C VAL A 28 4.83 10.71 2.27
N VAL A 29 3.63 10.15 2.09
CA VAL A 29 2.49 10.79 1.46
C VAL A 29 1.22 10.53 2.27
N ASP A 30 0.19 11.32 2.00
CA ASP A 30 -1.15 11.07 2.54
C ASP A 30 -1.76 9.82 1.88
N ILE A 31 -2.54 9.09 2.65
CA ILE A 31 -3.20 7.87 2.17
C ILE A 31 -4.10 8.12 0.96
N GLU A 32 -4.79 9.26 0.91
CA GLU A 32 -5.67 9.63 -0.20
C GLU A 32 -4.91 9.72 -1.53
N VAL A 33 -3.70 10.29 -1.50
CA VAL A 33 -2.82 10.40 -2.68
C VAL A 33 -2.39 9.01 -3.14
N ALA A 34 -2.03 8.13 -2.19
CA ALA A 34 -1.61 6.78 -2.52
C ALA A 34 -2.75 5.91 -3.06
N LEU A 35 -3.96 6.07 -2.52
CA LEU A 35 -5.16 5.40 -3.03
C LEU A 35 -5.47 5.86 -4.46
N GLN A 36 -5.41 7.17 -4.73
CA GLN A 36 -5.59 7.70 -6.08
C GLN A 36 -4.53 7.15 -7.04
N MET A 37 -3.25 7.16 -6.66
CA MET A 37 -2.18 6.61 -7.51
C MET A 37 -2.37 5.13 -7.82
N ALA A 38 -2.89 4.34 -6.87
CA ALA A 38 -3.19 2.94 -7.09
C ALA A 38 -4.37 2.75 -8.05
N ASP A 39 -5.44 3.54 -7.87
CA ASP A 39 -6.63 3.53 -8.72
C ASP A 39 -6.32 3.95 -10.18
N GLU A 40 -5.50 4.99 -10.36
CA GLU A 40 -5.10 5.50 -11.69
C GLU A 40 -4.41 4.45 -12.57
N ILE A 41 -3.74 3.48 -11.96
CA ILE A 41 -3.05 2.39 -12.67
C ILE A 41 -3.74 1.03 -12.49
N GLY A 42 -4.90 1.00 -11.84
CA GLY A 42 -5.70 -0.21 -11.64
C GLY A 42 -5.03 -1.27 -10.76
N LEU A 43 -4.24 -0.85 -9.78
CA LEU A 43 -3.58 -1.74 -8.81
C LEU A 43 -4.11 -1.49 -7.39
N ASP A 44 -3.72 -2.33 -6.44
CA ASP A 44 -4.10 -2.19 -5.04
C ASP A 44 -3.00 -1.49 -4.23
N LEU A 45 -3.40 -0.66 -3.27
CA LEU A 45 -2.51 -0.18 -2.22
C LEU A 45 -2.46 -1.22 -1.11
N VAL A 46 -1.30 -1.84 -0.90
CA VAL A 46 -1.12 -2.92 0.08
C VAL A 46 -0.18 -2.47 1.20
N GLU A 47 -0.64 -2.57 2.45
CA GLU A 47 0.16 -2.32 3.65
C GLU A 47 1.09 -3.52 3.92
N ILE A 48 2.37 -3.39 3.57
CA ILE A 48 3.37 -4.47 3.69
C ILE A 48 4.13 -4.46 5.01
N ALA A 49 4.21 -3.30 5.68
CA ALA A 49 4.84 -3.17 7.00
C ALA A 49 3.98 -2.29 7.91
N PRO A 50 2.96 -2.86 8.58
CA PRO A 50 2.08 -2.13 9.50
C PRO A 50 2.78 -1.66 10.78
N GLU A 51 3.91 -2.29 11.14
CA GLU A 51 4.69 -1.99 12.33
C GLU A 51 5.64 -0.80 12.19
N ALA A 52 5.85 -0.32 10.96
CA ALA A 52 6.66 0.86 10.69
C ALA A 52 5.95 2.17 11.07
N ASN A 53 6.72 3.21 11.40
CA ASN A 53 6.21 4.56 11.65
C ASN A 53 6.88 5.57 10.71
N PRO A 54 6.20 6.06 9.67
CA PRO A 54 4.84 5.69 9.23
C PRO A 54 4.78 4.28 8.60
N PRO A 55 3.59 3.63 8.55
CA PRO A 55 3.42 2.32 7.92
C PRO A 55 3.87 2.31 6.46
N VAL A 56 4.48 1.22 6.01
CA VAL A 56 4.93 1.09 4.62
C VAL A 56 3.85 0.44 3.78
N CYS A 57 3.41 1.15 2.75
CA CYS A 57 2.47 0.65 1.76
C CYS A 57 3.13 0.62 0.38
N LYS A 58 2.76 -0.37 -0.43
CA LYS A 58 3.26 -0.56 -1.78
C LYS A 58 2.09 -0.76 -2.73
N ILE A 59 2.15 -0.10 -3.89
CA ILE A 59 1.17 -0.30 -4.95
C ILE A 59 1.50 -1.58 -5.70
N MET A 60 0.61 -2.57 -5.69
CA MET A 60 0.80 -3.85 -6.39
C MET A 60 -0.53 -4.59 -6.59
N ASP A 61 -0.51 -5.64 -7.42
CA ASP A 61 -1.66 -6.54 -7.56
C ASP A 61 -1.75 -7.47 -6.34
N PHE A 62 -2.72 -7.20 -5.44
CA PHE A 62 -2.89 -8.00 -4.23
C PHE A 62 -3.41 -9.41 -4.54
N GLY A 63 -4.24 -9.54 -5.58
CA GLY A 63 -4.75 -10.83 -6.04
C GLY A 63 -3.60 -11.75 -6.37
N LYS A 64 -2.70 -11.33 -7.26
CA LYS A 64 -1.51 -12.10 -7.63
C LYS A 64 -0.62 -12.41 -6.43
N TYR A 65 -0.39 -11.45 -5.53
CA TYR A 65 0.42 -11.63 -4.33
C TYR A 65 -0.14 -12.71 -3.38
N LYS A 66 -1.46 -12.80 -3.24
CA LYS A 66 -2.12 -13.76 -2.35
C LYS A 66 -2.12 -15.20 -2.89
N TYR A 67 -2.01 -15.39 -4.21
CA TYR A 67 -2.02 -16.70 -4.87
C TYR A 67 -0.62 -17.26 -5.19
N GLU A 68 0.44 -16.45 -4.99
CA GLU A 68 1.84 -16.90 -5.02
C GLU A 68 2.33 -17.42 -3.64
#